data_AF-A0A3M1JDN8-F1
#
_entry.id   AF-A0A3M1JDN8-F1
#
_cell.length_a   1.000
_cell.length_b   1.000
_cell.length_c   1.000
_cell.angle_alpha   90.00
_cell.angle_beta   90.00
_cell.angle_gamma   90.00
#
_symmetry.space_group_name_H-M   'P 1'
#
loop_
_entity.id
_entity.type
_entity.pdbx_description
1 polymer ?
#
loop_
_entity_poly.entity_id
_entity_poly.type
_entity_poly.pdbx_seq_one_letter_code
_entity_poly.pdbx_strand_id
1 'polypeptide(L)'
;MLLLVAGSSTMLGAAEYFATKALAGDGVYSLLRRYDLDDYSCNFTKFYELNGLRKNARLIVGKSYQLPLERHVYNGKSIRSTLGIDSWETAVMIRDYNYALSDRGQLEGRYEDTKLLLVPYHILHCPDDKQQVPDPVSDSPEEVVVEGGVSAGSGQRIFPIFGPKYAYTPLASTKLRGKVFYIVGGHGGPDPGAIGQRAGHRLCEDEYAYDVALRLCRNLIAHGATAYMINRDPNDGIRGDLYLDCDQDEVIWGNIKQSPSQKVRLTQRSEVINTLYEKHRLQGVKEQTVVVIHVDSRSHSQQLDLFFYHHPSS
;
A
#
# COMPACT_ATOMS: atom_id res chain seq x y z
N MET A 1 -18.72 14.80 -69.25
CA MET A 1 -18.36 15.47 -67.99
C MET A 1 -19.11 14.77 -66.87
N LEU A 2 -18.48 13.79 -66.23
CA LEU A 2 -19.04 13.07 -65.09
C LEU A 2 -17.96 13.10 -64.00
N LEU A 3 -18.11 14.01 -63.04
CA LEU A 3 -17.23 14.09 -61.88
C LEU A 3 -17.66 13.01 -60.89
N LEU A 4 -16.79 12.03 -60.65
CA LEU A 4 -16.86 11.17 -59.47
C LEU A 4 -16.31 11.96 -58.28
N VAL A 5 -17.18 12.31 -57.33
CA VAL A 5 -16.77 12.83 -56.02
C VAL A 5 -16.55 11.62 -55.10
N ALA A 6 -15.29 11.27 -54.86
CA ALA A 6 -14.93 10.30 -53.83
C ALA A 6 -14.95 11.01 -52.47
N GLY A 7 -15.97 10.73 -51.66
CA GLY A 7 -16.05 11.17 -50.28
C GLY A 7 -15.10 10.35 -49.40
N SER A 8 -14.00 10.96 -48.96
CA SER A 8 -13.15 10.42 -47.90
C SER A 8 -13.92 10.45 -46.59
N SER A 9 -14.42 9.29 -46.15
CA SER A 9 -14.92 9.10 -44.79
C SER A 9 -13.74 8.93 -43.86
N THR A 10 -13.39 9.97 -43.10
CA THR A 10 -12.45 9.84 -41.98
C THR A 10 -13.14 9.06 -40.87
N MET A 11 -12.81 7.77 -40.76
CA MET A 11 -13.08 6.98 -39.56
C MET A 11 -12.33 7.63 -38.39
N LEU A 12 -13.06 8.23 -37.44
CA LEU A 12 -12.50 8.55 -36.12
C LEU A 12 -12.16 7.21 -35.45
N GLY A 13 -10.87 6.86 -35.40
CA GLY A 13 -10.40 5.71 -34.64
C GLY A 13 -10.70 5.90 -33.15
N ALA A 14 -11.16 4.84 -32.49
CA ALA A 14 -11.30 4.83 -31.04
C ALA A 14 -9.94 5.16 -30.39
N ALA A 15 -9.96 5.94 -29.30
CA ALA A 15 -8.74 6.27 -28.56
C ALA A 15 -8.00 4.99 -28.16
N GLU A 16 -6.72 4.88 -28.52
CA GLU A 16 -5.90 3.74 -28.14
C GLU A 16 -5.39 3.96 -26.71
N TYR A 17 -5.52 2.95 -25.85
CA TYR A 17 -5.10 3.04 -24.45
C TYR A 17 -3.81 2.24 -24.20
N PHE A 18 -2.94 2.76 -23.34
CA PHE A 18 -1.72 2.07 -22.92
C PHE A 18 -2.06 0.81 -22.12
N ALA A 19 -1.33 -0.27 -22.34
CA ALA A 19 -1.56 -1.54 -21.65
C ALA A 19 -0.30 -2.04 -20.95
N THR A 20 -0.48 -2.70 -19.82
CA THR A 20 0.62 -3.27 -19.03
C THR A 20 0.21 -4.60 -18.40
N LYS A 21 1.20 -5.43 -18.06
CA LYS A 21 0.97 -6.71 -17.36
C LYS A 21 0.78 -6.48 -15.87
N ALA A 22 -0.23 -7.15 -15.29
CA ALA A 22 -0.37 -7.24 -13.84
C ALA A 22 0.79 -8.06 -13.25
N LEU A 23 1.43 -7.55 -12.19
CA LEU A 23 2.50 -8.25 -11.47
C LEU A 23 1.95 -9.04 -10.28
N ALA A 24 2.80 -9.87 -9.68
CA ALA A 24 2.46 -10.57 -8.45
C ALA A 24 2.12 -9.55 -7.35
N GLY A 25 0.95 -9.71 -6.73
CA GLY A 25 0.44 -8.78 -5.73
C GLY A 25 -0.34 -7.60 -6.30
N ASP A 26 -0.52 -7.49 -7.62
CA ASP A 26 -1.37 -6.46 -8.20
C ASP A 26 -2.86 -6.75 -7.97
N GLY A 27 -3.55 -5.77 -7.40
CA GLY A 27 -4.98 -5.55 -7.59
C GLY A 27 -5.19 -4.29 -8.43
N VAL A 28 -6.46 -3.94 -8.73
CA VAL A 28 -6.79 -2.74 -9.51
C VAL A 28 -6.15 -1.48 -8.91
N TYR A 29 -6.23 -1.31 -7.60
CA TYR A 29 -5.67 -0.17 -6.89
C TYR A 29 -4.14 -0.08 -7.01
N SER A 30 -3.41 -1.15 -6.74
CA SER A 30 -1.94 -1.12 -6.83
C SER A 30 -1.45 -0.98 -8.27
N LEU A 31 -2.18 -1.55 -9.23
CA LEU A 31 -1.86 -1.40 -10.65
C LEU A 31 -2.02 0.07 -11.09
N LEU A 32 -3.12 0.72 -10.73
CA LEU A 32 -3.34 2.14 -11.05
C LEU A 32 -2.38 3.05 -10.30
N ARG A 33 -2.07 2.76 -9.02
CA ARG A 33 -1.06 3.49 -8.25
C ARG A 33 0.32 3.44 -8.89
N ARG A 34 0.70 2.28 -9.40
CA ARG A 34 1.98 2.10 -10.08
C ARG A 34 2.16 3.10 -11.23
N TYR A 35 1.07 3.58 -11.83
CA TYR A 35 1.08 4.59 -12.89
C TYR A 35 0.52 5.95 -12.43
N ASP A 36 0.45 6.25 -11.13
CA ASP A 36 -0.09 7.50 -10.58
C ASP A 36 -1.54 7.82 -11.04
N LEU A 37 -2.41 6.81 -11.05
CA LEU A 37 -3.81 6.93 -11.49
C LEU A 37 -4.82 6.71 -10.35
N ASP A 38 -4.37 6.40 -9.13
CA ASP A 38 -5.26 6.01 -8.03
C ASP A 38 -5.91 7.16 -7.25
N ASP A 39 -5.53 8.41 -7.54
CA ASP A 39 -6.07 9.60 -6.87
C ASP A 39 -7.47 10.01 -7.36
N TYR A 40 -7.89 9.59 -8.55
CA TYR A 40 -9.14 10.03 -9.19
C TYR A 40 -10.09 8.86 -9.41
N SER A 41 -11.33 8.99 -8.95
CA SER A 41 -12.29 7.88 -8.95
C SER A 41 -12.66 7.46 -10.38
N CYS A 42 -12.75 8.42 -11.29
CA CYS A 42 -13.02 8.19 -12.70
C CYS A 42 -11.97 7.31 -13.41
N ASN A 43 -10.70 7.30 -12.98
CA ASN A 43 -9.71 6.38 -13.54
C ASN A 43 -10.07 4.91 -13.25
N PHE A 44 -10.60 4.62 -12.06
CA PHE A 44 -11.05 3.27 -11.71
C PHE A 44 -12.24 2.86 -12.57
N THR A 45 -13.25 3.73 -12.67
CA THR A 45 -14.42 3.51 -13.51
C THR A 45 -14.01 3.21 -14.94
N LYS A 46 -13.11 4.04 -15.50
CA LYS A 46 -12.59 3.84 -16.86
C LYS A 46 -11.77 2.56 -16.99
N PHE A 47 -10.94 2.21 -16.01
CA PHE A 47 -10.20 0.95 -16.01
C PHE A 47 -11.14 -0.28 -16.06
N TYR A 48 -12.22 -0.28 -15.27
CA TYR A 48 -13.20 -1.37 -15.28
C TYR A 48 -13.90 -1.48 -16.64
N GLU A 49 -14.28 -0.34 -17.22
CA GLU A 49 -14.89 -0.25 -18.57
C GLU A 49 -13.95 -0.83 -19.64
N LEU A 50 -12.72 -0.33 -19.73
CA LEU A 50 -11.73 -0.72 -20.73
C LEU A 50 -11.44 -2.23 -20.73
N ASN A 51 -11.50 -2.87 -19.56
CA ASN A 51 -11.14 -4.27 -19.41
C ASN A 51 -12.34 -5.22 -19.26
N GLY A 52 -13.58 -4.71 -19.37
CA GLY A 52 -14.80 -5.50 -19.18
C GLY A 52 -14.89 -6.15 -17.80
N LEU A 53 -14.39 -5.47 -16.77
CA LEU A 53 -14.28 -5.99 -15.40
C LEU A 53 -15.42 -5.47 -14.52
N ARG A 54 -15.88 -6.30 -13.58
CA ARG A 54 -16.73 -5.84 -12.48
C ARG A 54 -15.91 -5.06 -11.45
N LYS A 55 -16.56 -4.17 -10.71
CA LYS A 55 -15.92 -3.47 -9.58
C LYS A 55 -15.31 -4.50 -8.61
N ASN A 56 -14.09 -4.22 -8.14
CA ASN A 56 -13.30 -5.09 -7.26
C ASN A 56 -12.90 -6.45 -7.85
N ALA A 57 -12.91 -6.60 -9.19
CA ALA A 57 -12.39 -7.80 -9.84
C ALA A 57 -10.91 -8.04 -9.46
N ARG A 58 -10.56 -9.31 -9.26
CA ARG A 58 -9.17 -9.72 -9.07
C ARG A 58 -8.43 -9.70 -10.40
N LEU A 59 -7.20 -9.20 -10.40
CA LEU A 59 -6.33 -9.23 -11.57
C LEU A 59 -5.58 -10.56 -11.62
N ILE A 60 -5.47 -11.12 -12.82
CA ILE A 60 -4.65 -12.29 -13.12
C ILE A 60 -3.21 -11.85 -13.39
N VAL A 61 -2.26 -12.37 -12.63
CA VAL A 61 -0.82 -12.11 -12.79
C VAL A 61 -0.37 -12.48 -14.21
N GLY A 62 0.42 -11.62 -14.84
CA GLY A 62 0.94 -11.78 -16.20
C GLY A 62 -0.03 -11.42 -17.32
N LYS A 63 -1.34 -11.30 -17.04
CA LYS A 63 -2.33 -10.82 -18.02
C LYS A 63 -2.14 -9.32 -18.25
N SER A 64 -2.29 -8.91 -19.52
CA SER A 64 -2.26 -7.50 -19.92
C SER A 64 -3.61 -6.83 -19.67
N TYR A 65 -3.59 -5.61 -19.14
CA TYR A 65 -4.77 -4.77 -18.90
C TYR A 65 -4.54 -3.38 -19.48
N GLN A 66 -5.58 -2.80 -20.08
CA GLN A 66 -5.58 -1.42 -20.53
C GLN A 66 -5.74 -0.47 -19.34
N LEU A 67 -4.87 0.53 -19.26
CA LEU A 67 -4.93 1.59 -18.27
C LEU A 67 -5.73 2.78 -18.82
N PRO A 68 -6.33 3.63 -17.96
CA PRO A 68 -6.95 4.90 -18.36
C PRO A 68 -5.87 5.94 -18.73
N LEU A 69 -5.04 5.59 -19.70
CA LEU A 69 -3.92 6.34 -20.27
C LEU A 69 -4.06 6.34 -21.79
N GLU A 70 -4.50 7.44 -22.36
CA GLU A 70 -4.65 7.59 -23.80
C GLU A 70 -3.29 7.72 -24.46
N ARG A 71 -3.08 6.99 -25.56
CA ARG A 71 -1.86 7.04 -26.36
C ARG A 71 -2.03 8.07 -27.46
N HIS A 72 -1.08 8.98 -27.54
CA HIS A 72 -1.02 10.01 -28.58
C HIS A 72 0.36 9.98 -29.24
N VAL A 73 0.39 10.22 -30.56
CA VAL A 73 1.64 10.39 -31.29
C VAL A 73 2.09 11.84 -31.16
N TYR A 74 3.18 12.09 -30.45
CA TYR A 74 3.73 13.42 -30.27
C TYR A 74 4.15 14.03 -31.61
N ASN A 75 3.61 15.20 -31.94
CA ASN A 75 3.85 15.84 -33.24
C ASN A 75 5.23 16.51 -33.39
N GLY A 76 6.08 16.43 -32.37
CA GLY A 76 7.42 17.03 -32.37
C GLY A 76 7.46 18.53 -32.08
N LYS A 77 6.31 19.19 -31.83
CA LYS A 77 6.24 20.63 -31.55
C LYS A 77 5.88 20.95 -30.11
N SER A 78 4.70 20.52 -29.65
CA SER A 78 4.24 20.74 -28.29
C SER A 78 3.10 19.81 -27.93
N ILE A 79 2.90 19.55 -26.63
CA ILE A 79 1.75 18.77 -26.14
C ILE A 79 0.45 19.46 -26.53
N ARG A 80 0.38 20.79 -26.39
CA ARG A 80 -0.77 21.60 -26.80
C ARG A 80 -1.18 21.37 -28.24
N SER A 81 -0.25 21.52 -29.17
CA SER A 81 -0.53 21.28 -30.60
C SER A 81 -0.71 19.80 -30.94
N THR A 82 -0.22 18.87 -30.11
CA THR A 82 -0.45 17.43 -30.28
C THR A 82 -1.89 17.07 -29.96
N LEU A 83 -2.42 17.65 -28.88
CA LEU A 83 -3.76 17.34 -28.37
C LEU A 83 -4.84 18.33 -28.82
N GLY A 84 -4.46 19.43 -29.47
CA GLY A 84 -5.39 20.50 -29.83
C GLY A 84 -5.95 21.26 -28.62
N ILE A 85 -5.14 21.42 -27.57
CA ILE A 85 -5.54 22.11 -26.32
C ILE A 85 -4.79 23.43 -26.17
N ASP A 86 -5.46 24.43 -25.58
CA ASP A 86 -4.86 25.75 -25.35
C ASP A 86 -4.16 25.89 -23.98
N SER A 87 -4.66 25.16 -22.97
CA SER A 87 -4.17 25.26 -21.59
C SER A 87 -2.71 24.83 -21.49
N TRP A 88 -1.87 25.77 -21.04
CA TRP A 88 -0.46 25.53 -20.76
C TRP A 88 -0.30 24.66 -19.51
N GLU A 89 -1.12 24.89 -18.50
CA GLU A 89 -1.12 24.15 -17.23
C GLU A 89 -1.39 22.66 -17.48
N THR A 90 -2.40 22.36 -18.29
CA THR A 90 -2.74 20.98 -18.68
C THR A 90 -1.58 20.32 -19.42
N ALA A 91 -0.94 21.04 -20.35
CA ALA A 91 0.22 20.53 -21.07
C ALA A 91 1.42 20.26 -20.15
N VAL A 92 1.64 21.11 -19.14
CA VAL A 92 2.67 20.91 -18.11
C VAL A 92 2.37 19.68 -17.25
N MET A 93 1.12 19.51 -16.80
CA MET A 93 0.73 18.31 -16.05
C MET A 93 1.00 17.02 -16.84
N ILE A 94 0.66 17.00 -18.13
CA ILE A 94 0.92 15.86 -19.01
C ILE A 94 2.42 15.64 -19.22
N ARG A 95 3.22 16.71 -19.42
CA ARG A 95 4.69 16.62 -19.53
C ARG A 95 5.27 15.97 -18.28
N ASP A 96 4.96 16.54 -17.13
CA ASP A 96 5.54 16.13 -15.84
C ASP A 96 5.13 14.69 -15.50
N TYR A 97 3.90 14.30 -15.84
CA TYR A 97 3.43 12.92 -15.73
C TYR A 97 4.28 11.95 -16.58
N ASN A 98 4.50 12.25 -17.87
CA ASN A 98 5.31 11.39 -18.73
C ASN A 98 6.77 11.35 -18.27
N TYR A 99 7.31 12.50 -17.86
CA TYR A 99 8.68 12.55 -17.35
C TYR A 99 8.86 11.67 -16.11
N ALA A 100 7.93 11.74 -15.16
CA ALA A 100 7.95 10.88 -13.98
C ALA A 100 7.89 9.38 -14.32
N LEU A 101 7.08 8.99 -15.33
CA LEU A 101 7.06 7.60 -15.79
C LEU A 101 8.41 7.17 -16.42
N SER A 102 9.02 8.01 -17.25
CA SER A 102 10.33 7.73 -17.85
C SER A 102 11.44 7.66 -16.80
N ASP A 103 11.47 8.59 -15.84
CA ASP A 103 12.49 8.64 -14.78
C ASP A 103 12.43 7.42 -13.86
N ARG A 104 11.25 6.80 -13.72
CA ARG A 104 11.06 5.53 -13.00
C ARG A 104 11.26 4.29 -13.87
N GLY A 105 11.69 4.43 -15.12
CA GLY A 105 11.91 3.32 -16.06
C GLY A 105 10.63 2.61 -16.50
N GLN A 106 9.47 3.27 -16.38
CA GLN A 106 8.17 2.71 -16.78
C GLN A 106 7.87 2.95 -18.27
N LEU A 107 8.60 3.88 -18.89
CA LEU A 107 8.62 4.13 -20.32
C LEU A 107 10.05 3.99 -20.83
N GLU A 108 10.21 3.58 -22.09
CA GLU A 108 11.51 3.34 -22.73
C GLU A 108 12.33 4.63 -22.93
N GLY A 109 11.70 5.80 -22.83
CA GLY A 109 12.38 7.08 -22.98
C GLY A 109 11.41 8.26 -22.83
N ARG A 110 11.88 9.45 -23.18
CA ARG A 110 11.06 10.67 -23.23
C ARG A 110 10.12 10.63 -24.43
N TYR A 111 8.96 11.28 -24.34
CA TYR A 111 7.97 11.29 -25.43
C TYR A 111 8.48 12.09 -26.64
N GLU A 112 9.40 13.03 -26.43
CA GLU A 112 10.07 13.79 -27.47
C GLU A 112 10.86 12.88 -28.42
N ASP A 113 11.45 11.81 -27.89
CA ASP A 113 12.27 10.84 -28.63
C ASP A 113 11.41 9.70 -29.18
N THR A 114 10.64 9.06 -28.29
CA THR A 114 9.82 7.86 -28.61
C THR A 114 8.57 8.16 -29.41
N LYS A 115 8.16 9.44 -29.47
CA LYS A 115 6.87 9.92 -29.99
C LYS A 115 5.64 9.38 -29.28
N LEU A 116 5.79 8.60 -28.20
CA LEU A 116 4.68 8.11 -27.39
C LEU A 116 4.38 9.12 -26.27
N LEU A 117 3.27 9.83 -26.39
CA LEU A 117 2.74 10.70 -25.33
C LEU A 117 1.56 9.99 -24.66
N LEU A 118 1.65 9.77 -23.34
CA LEU A 118 0.56 9.22 -22.56
C LEU A 118 -0.23 10.33 -21.86
N VAL A 119 -1.54 10.32 -21.99
CA VAL A 119 -2.42 11.30 -21.37
C VAL A 119 -3.35 10.60 -20.37
N PRO A 120 -3.19 10.85 -19.05
CA PRO A 120 -4.11 10.35 -18.05
C PRO A 120 -5.55 10.80 -18.29
N TYR A 121 -6.48 9.86 -18.24
CA TYR A 121 -7.90 10.10 -18.48
C TYR A 121 -8.45 11.22 -17.59
N HIS A 122 -8.11 11.21 -16.30
CA HIS A 122 -8.58 12.24 -15.36
C HIS A 122 -8.18 13.67 -15.72
N ILE A 123 -7.06 13.90 -16.40
CA ILE A 123 -6.61 15.25 -16.75
C ILE A 123 -7.57 15.93 -17.73
N LEU A 124 -8.14 15.20 -18.69
CA LEU A 124 -9.01 15.77 -19.72
C LEU A 124 -10.49 15.55 -19.46
N HIS A 125 -10.86 14.52 -18.70
CA HIS A 125 -12.26 14.07 -18.62
C HIS A 125 -12.91 14.30 -17.25
N CYS A 126 -12.12 14.42 -16.17
CA CYS A 126 -12.63 14.51 -14.79
C CYS A 126 -11.60 15.11 -13.81
N PRO A 127 -11.11 16.35 -14.05
CA PRO A 127 -10.04 16.94 -13.26
C PRO A 127 -10.44 17.24 -11.80
N ASP A 128 -11.73 17.36 -11.52
CA ASP A 128 -12.25 17.69 -10.17
C ASP A 128 -12.64 16.45 -9.34
N ASP A 129 -12.59 15.24 -9.92
CA ASP A 129 -13.05 13.99 -9.28
C ASP A 129 -11.94 13.30 -8.46
N LYS A 130 -11.25 14.06 -7.62
CA LYS A 130 -10.31 13.48 -6.65
C LYS A 130 -11.07 12.63 -5.64
N GLN A 131 -10.55 11.44 -5.34
CA GLN A 131 -11.14 10.57 -4.32
C GLN A 131 -11.27 11.34 -3.00
N GLN A 132 -12.50 11.48 -2.52
CA GLN A 132 -12.75 12.01 -1.18
C GLN A 132 -12.25 10.98 -0.16
N VAL A 133 -11.36 11.41 0.73
CA VAL A 133 -10.99 10.65 1.94
C VAL A 133 -12.17 10.82 2.90
N PRO A 134 -12.93 9.76 3.23
CA PRO A 134 -14.02 9.87 4.19
C PRO A 134 -13.47 10.36 5.53
N ASP A 135 -14.20 11.28 6.14
CA ASP A 135 -13.90 11.74 7.49
C ASP A 135 -13.84 10.57 8.47
N PRO A 136 -13.00 10.65 9.51
CA PRO A 136 -12.92 9.60 10.51
C PRO A 136 -14.29 9.44 11.17
N VAL A 137 -14.77 8.20 11.26
CA VAL A 137 -15.97 7.92 12.06
C VAL A 137 -15.62 8.21 13.52
N SER A 138 -16.43 9.03 14.19
CA SER A 138 -16.18 9.48 15.58
C SER A 138 -16.28 8.35 16.61
N ASP A 139 -17.00 7.29 16.26
CA ASP A 139 -17.38 6.23 17.18
C ASP A 139 -16.42 5.05 17.03
N SER A 140 -16.00 4.48 18.16
CA SER A 140 -15.17 3.27 18.15
C SER A 140 -16.01 2.14 17.54
N PRO A 141 -15.57 1.54 16.42
CA PRO A 141 -16.34 0.49 15.76
C PRO A 141 -16.35 -0.84 16.56
N GLU A 142 -15.88 -0.82 17.81
CA GLU A 142 -15.98 -1.91 18.79
C GLU A 142 -17.33 -1.96 19.53
N GLU A 143 -18.15 -0.91 19.51
CA GLU A 143 -19.46 -0.92 20.18
C GLU A 143 -20.56 -1.65 19.39
N VAL A 144 -20.30 -2.07 18.15
CA VAL A 144 -21.28 -2.78 17.30
C VAL A 144 -20.99 -4.28 17.32
N VAL A 145 -21.21 -4.92 18.46
CA VAL A 145 -21.14 -6.39 18.57
C VAL A 145 -22.36 -6.98 17.87
N VAL A 146 -22.16 -7.54 16.67
CA VAL A 146 -23.19 -8.37 16.03
C VAL A 146 -22.98 -9.80 16.48
N GLU A 147 -23.90 -10.31 17.30
CA GLU A 147 -23.98 -11.73 17.62
C GLU A 147 -24.18 -12.57 16.36
N GLY A 148 -23.34 -13.58 16.18
CA GLY A 148 -23.61 -14.69 15.27
C GLY A 148 -22.57 -14.92 14.17
N GLY A 149 -21.77 -15.97 14.37
CA GLY A 149 -21.39 -16.91 13.31
C GLY A 149 -20.51 -16.39 12.18
N VAL A 150 -19.22 -16.72 12.27
CA VAL A 150 -18.20 -16.50 11.24
C VAL A 150 -18.55 -17.27 9.97
N SER A 151 -18.64 -16.57 8.82
CA SER A 151 -18.67 -17.17 7.49
C SER A 151 -17.49 -16.68 6.67
N ALA A 152 -16.56 -17.58 6.37
CA ALA A 152 -15.43 -17.35 5.47
C ALA A 152 -15.92 -17.21 4.02
N GLY A 153 -15.96 -15.99 3.49
CA GLY A 153 -16.26 -15.75 2.08
C GLY A 153 -16.29 -14.27 1.72
N SER A 154 -15.36 -13.85 0.86
CA SER A 154 -15.31 -12.55 0.16
C SER A 154 -15.53 -11.27 1.01
N GLY A 155 -14.46 -10.64 1.48
CA GLY A 155 -14.48 -9.22 1.87
C GLY A 155 -14.61 -8.90 3.35
N GLN A 156 -14.63 -9.89 4.24
CA GLN A 156 -14.61 -9.62 5.68
C GLN A 156 -13.20 -9.27 6.16
N ARG A 157 -13.05 -8.11 6.81
CA ARG A 157 -11.80 -7.59 7.38
C ARG A 157 -11.40 -8.33 8.66
N ILE A 158 -11.13 -9.63 8.51
CA ILE A 158 -10.76 -10.55 9.60
C ILE A 158 -9.26 -10.83 9.55
N PHE A 159 -8.58 -10.60 10.67
CA PHE A 159 -7.15 -10.76 10.85
C PHE A 159 -6.88 -11.62 12.10
N PRO A 160 -6.77 -12.94 11.95
CA PRO A 160 -6.64 -13.87 13.08
C PRO A 160 -5.48 -13.57 14.05
N ILE A 161 -4.42 -12.91 13.56
CA ILE A 161 -3.26 -12.48 14.35
C ILE A 161 -3.61 -11.58 15.54
N PHE A 162 -4.76 -10.90 15.52
CA PHE A 162 -5.17 -10.06 16.67
C PHE A 162 -5.86 -10.88 17.77
N GLY A 163 -5.98 -12.19 17.61
CA GLY A 163 -6.70 -13.07 18.52
C GLY A 163 -8.22 -13.04 18.27
N PRO A 164 -8.97 -14.05 18.76
CA PRO A 164 -10.38 -14.24 18.42
C PRO A 164 -11.26 -13.01 18.70
N LYS A 165 -10.98 -12.29 19.79
CA LYS A 165 -11.75 -11.10 20.22
C LYS A 165 -11.55 -9.90 19.30
N TYR A 166 -10.34 -9.73 18.75
CA TYR A 166 -9.97 -8.53 17.97
C TYR A 166 -9.74 -8.81 16.49
N ALA A 167 -9.96 -10.06 16.04
CA ALA A 167 -9.75 -10.48 14.67
C ALA A 167 -10.59 -9.66 13.69
N TYR A 168 -11.81 -9.27 14.05
CA TYR A 168 -12.57 -8.32 13.25
C TYR A 168 -12.03 -6.90 13.42
N THR A 169 -11.56 -6.34 12.30
CA THR A 169 -11.00 -4.98 12.22
C THR A 169 -11.83 -4.16 11.24
N PRO A 170 -12.91 -3.51 11.70
CA PRO A 170 -13.75 -2.63 10.88
C PRO A 170 -12.99 -1.38 10.40
N LEU A 171 -13.46 -0.79 9.29
CA LEU A 171 -12.79 0.36 8.65
C LEU A 171 -13.24 1.64 9.33
N ALA A 172 -12.38 2.21 10.16
CA ALA A 172 -12.63 3.44 10.90
C ALA A 172 -12.41 4.69 10.04
N SER A 173 -11.42 4.65 9.13
CA SER A 173 -11.23 5.70 8.12
C SER A 173 -10.34 5.20 6.99
N THR A 174 -10.06 6.05 6.00
CA THR A 174 -9.05 5.76 4.97
C THR A 174 -7.93 6.78 4.92
N LYS A 175 -7.63 7.44 6.05
CA LYS A 175 -6.58 8.46 6.15
C LYS A 175 -5.18 7.93 5.82
N LEU A 176 -4.95 6.63 6.03
CA LEU A 176 -3.68 5.97 5.76
C LEU A 176 -3.73 5.12 4.48
N ARG A 177 -4.75 5.31 3.63
CA ARG A 177 -4.86 4.59 2.36
C ARG A 177 -3.60 4.79 1.53
N GLY A 178 -3.07 3.68 1.02
CA GLY A 178 -1.87 3.68 0.19
C GLY A 178 -0.55 3.80 0.95
N LYS A 179 -0.58 3.98 2.27
CA LYS A 179 0.61 3.93 3.12
C LYS A 179 0.89 2.51 3.58
N VAL A 180 2.18 2.16 3.67
CA VAL A 180 2.64 0.84 4.13
C VAL A 180 3.42 0.99 5.42
N PHE A 181 3.14 0.12 6.40
CA PHE A 181 3.84 0.10 7.68
C PHE A 181 4.41 -1.28 7.98
N TYR A 182 5.62 -1.31 8.54
CA TYR A 182 6.30 -2.51 9.02
C TYR A 182 6.46 -2.39 10.54
N ILE A 183 5.65 -3.13 11.28
CA ILE A 183 5.57 -3.05 12.73
C ILE A 183 6.39 -4.20 13.33
N VAL A 184 7.31 -3.86 14.22
CA VAL A 184 8.24 -4.78 14.87
C VAL A 184 8.04 -4.64 16.38
N GLY A 185 7.59 -5.72 17.02
CA GLY A 185 7.80 -5.88 18.47
C GLY A 185 9.27 -6.19 18.70
N GLY A 186 9.92 -5.47 19.60
CA GLY A 186 11.31 -5.69 19.97
C GLY A 186 11.55 -7.12 20.45
N HIS A 187 12.79 -7.60 20.32
CA HIS A 187 13.20 -8.92 20.82
C HIS A 187 12.39 -10.10 20.22
N GLY A 188 11.95 -11.04 21.06
CA GLY A 188 11.15 -12.22 20.73
C GLY A 188 11.99 -13.45 20.38
N GLY A 189 11.34 -14.60 20.40
CA GLY A 189 11.95 -15.91 20.23
C GLY A 189 12.89 -16.21 21.41
N PRO A 190 14.17 -16.57 21.18
CA PRO A 190 15.08 -16.92 22.27
C PRO A 190 15.55 -15.71 23.13
N ASP A 191 15.00 -14.51 22.91
CA ASP A 191 15.45 -13.25 23.48
C ASP A 191 14.26 -12.54 24.12
N PRO A 192 14.11 -12.59 25.45
CA PRO A 192 12.99 -11.96 26.15
C PRO A 192 13.13 -10.44 26.34
N GLY A 193 14.25 -9.87 25.88
CA GLY A 193 14.63 -8.49 26.17
C GLY A 193 14.79 -8.21 27.66
N ALA A 194 14.42 -7.00 28.10
CA ALA A 194 14.45 -6.63 29.50
C ALA A 194 13.49 -7.51 30.33
N ILE A 195 13.99 -8.07 31.43
CA ILE A 195 13.20 -8.90 32.34
C ILE A 195 12.94 -8.15 33.63
N GLY A 196 11.67 -7.97 33.97
CA GLY A 196 11.21 -7.38 35.22
C GLY A 196 10.57 -8.40 36.17
N GLN A 197 10.39 -8.01 37.42
CA GLN A 197 9.54 -8.72 38.37
C GLN A 197 8.53 -7.78 39.01
N ARG A 198 7.26 -8.18 39.06
CA ARG A 198 6.21 -7.42 39.72
C ARG A 198 5.17 -8.35 40.33
N ALA A 199 4.88 -8.17 41.62
CA ALA A 199 3.86 -8.95 42.33
C ALA A 199 3.98 -10.47 42.12
N GLY A 200 5.21 -11.00 42.14
CA GLY A 200 5.49 -12.44 41.94
C GLY A 200 5.50 -12.91 40.47
N HIS A 201 5.19 -12.04 39.51
CA HIS A 201 5.19 -12.37 38.09
C HIS A 201 6.49 -11.92 37.41
N ARG A 202 7.02 -12.74 36.51
CA ARG A 202 8.10 -12.37 35.59
C ARG A 202 7.49 -11.61 34.42
N LEU A 203 8.10 -10.48 34.07
CA LEU A 203 7.68 -9.66 32.92
C LEU A 203 8.79 -9.73 31.88
N CYS A 204 8.46 -10.04 30.63
CA CYS A 204 9.42 -10.06 29.53
C CYS A 204 9.07 -8.96 28.53
N GLU A 205 10.06 -8.20 28.08
CA GLU A 205 9.87 -7.03 27.23
C GLU A 205 9.17 -7.38 25.92
N ASP A 206 9.57 -8.49 25.29
CA ASP A 206 9.02 -8.99 24.05
C ASP A 206 7.50 -9.15 24.10
N GLU A 207 6.96 -9.75 25.17
CA GLU A 207 5.52 -9.97 25.34
C GLU A 207 4.71 -8.67 25.31
N TYR A 208 5.17 -7.67 26.06
CA TYR A 208 4.49 -6.38 26.16
C TYR A 208 4.71 -5.53 24.91
N ALA A 209 5.91 -5.55 24.34
CA ALA A 209 6.21 -4.89 23.07
C ALA A 209 5.36 -5.48 21.93
N TYR A 210 5.17 -6.80 21.93
CA TYR A 210 4.36 -7.52 20.95
C TYR A 210 2.87 -7.15 21.05
N ASP A 211 2.28 -7.14 22.24
CA ASP A 211 0.88 -6.74 22.44
C ASP A 211 0.62 -5.30 21.97
N VAL A 212 1.48 -4.35 22.37
CA VAL A 212 1.37 -2.95 21.94
C VAL A 212 1.54 -2.82 20.42
N ALA A 213 2.46 -3.58 19.83
CA ALA A 213 2.68 -3.62 18.38
C ALA A 213 1.46 -4.18 17.63
N LEU A 214 0.79 -5.22 18.15
CA LEU A 214 -0.45 -5.75 17.58
C LEU A 214 -1.57 -4.69 17.60
N ARG A 215 -1.72 -3.95 18.70
CA ARG A 215 -2.71 -2.86 18.80
C ARG A 215 -2.44 -1.76 17.78
N LEU A 216 -1.19 -1.33 17.63
CA LEU A 216 -0.81 -0.35 16.62
C LEU A 216 -1.09 -0.88 15.21
N CYS A 217 -0.67 -2.11 14.92
CA CYS A 217 -0.88 -2.75 13.62
C CYS A 217 -2.38 -2.81 13.27
N ARG A 218 -3.22 -3.22 14.22
CA ARG A 218 -4.68 -3.23 14.07
C ARG A 218 -5.23 -1.84 13.79
N ASN A 219 -4.77 -0.83 14.52
CA ASN A 219 -5.22 0.56 14.35
C ASN A 219 -4.85 1.14 12.97
N LEU A 220 -3.62 0.90 12.52
CA LEU A 220 -3.16 1.31 11.18
C LEU A 220 -4.02 0.68 10.09
N ILE A 221 -4.29 -0.63 10.22
CA ILE A 221 -5.21 -1.35 9.33
C ILE A 221 -6.60 -0.73 9.38
N ALA A 222 -7.16 -0.47 10.56
CA ALA A 222 -8.49 0.15 10.73
C ALA A 222 -8.60 1.50 10.00
N HIS A 223 -7.50 2.23 9.85
CA HIS A 223 -7.42 3.51 9.11
C HIS A 223 -6.98 3.40 7.65
N GLY A 224 -7.01 2.20 7.08
CA GLY A 224 -6.82 1.94 5.65
C GLY A 224 -5.37 1.71 5.20
N ALA A 225 -4.42 1.64 6.13
CA ALA A 225 -3.04 1.31 5.82
C ALA A 225 -2.89 -0.18 5.45
N THR A 226 -1.82 -0.49 4.72
CA THR A 226 -1.29 -1.86 4.69
C THR A 226 -0.24 -1.96 5.81
N ALA A 227 -0.50 -2.78 6.84
CA ALA A 227 0.46 -2.97 7.93
C ALA A 227 0.93 -4.44 8.01
N TYR A 228 2.23 -4.62 8.19
CA TYR A 228 2.89 -5.90 8.35
C TYR A 228 3.38 -6.04 9.79
N MET A 229 2.86 -7.02 10.52
CA MET A 229 3.45 -7.42 11.81
C MET A 229 4.61 -8.38 11.54
N ILE A 230 5.85 -7.90 11.74
CA ILE A 230 7.09 -8.56 11.31
C ILE A 230 7.51 -9.68 12.26
N ASN A 231 7.50 -9.44 13.57
CA ASN A 231 7.60 -10.51 14.57
C ASN A 231 6.19 -11.05 14.79
N ARG A 232 6.01 -12.35 14.96
CA ARG A 232 4.70 -12.98 15.08
C ARG A 232 4.74 -14.12 16.06
N ASP A 233 3.76 -14.14 16.92
CA ASP A 233 3.47 -15.26 17.77
C ASP A 233 2.39 -16.15 17.10
N PRO A 234 2.59 -17.46 16.99
CA PRO A 234 1.59 -18.38 16.45
C PRO A 234 0.36 -18.56 17.36
N ASN A 235 0.48 -18.27 18.65
CA ASN A 235 -0.48 -18.62 19.67
C ASN A 235 -1.02 -17.38 20.43
N ASP A 236 -0.30 -16.25 20.40
CA ASP A 236 -0.69 -15.01 21.07
C ASP A 236 -1.25 -13.93 20.14
N GLY A 237 -2.38 -13.35 20.58
CA GLY A 237 -3.03 -12.20 19.98
C GLY A 237 -2.97 -10.96 20.88
N ILE A 238 -3.90 -10.02 20.69
CA ILE A 238 -4.05 -8.90 21.62
C ILE A 238 -4.63 -9.44 22.93
N ARG A 239 -3.90 -9.26 24.03
CA ARG A 239 -4.20 -9.78 25.36
C ARG A 239 -4.74 -8.67 26.27
N GLY A 240 -5.69 -9.00 27.14
CA GLY A 240 -6.33 -8.04 28.05
C GLY A 240 -5.78 -8.10 29.48
N ASP A 241 -4.87 -9.04 29.74
CA ASP A 241 -4.41 -9.39 31.06
C ASP A 241 -3.37 -8.40 31.58
N LEU A 242 -3.32 -8.25 32.91
CA LEU A 242 -2.35 -7.37 33.56
C LEU A 242 -0.91 -7.90 33.46
N TYR A 243 -0.78 -9.23 33.46
CA TYR A 243 0.48 -9.96 33.37
C TYR A 243 0.41 -10.88 32.15
N LEU A 244 1.40 -10.76 31.28
CA LEU A 244 1.54 -11.59 30.09
C LEU A 244 2.59 -12.66 30.40
N ASP A 245 2.24 -13.92 30.16
CA ASP A 245 3.19 -15.03 30.34
C ASP A 245 4.31 -14.89 29.32
N CYS A 246 5.54 -15.12 29.76
CA CYS A 246 6.69 -15.10 28.86
C CYS A 246 6.83 -16.43 28.13
N ASP A 247 7.00 -16.41 26.82
CA ASP A 247 7.47 -17.55 26.06
C ASP A 247 8.67 -17.24 25.15
N GLN A 248 8.89 -18.03 24.10
CA GLN A 248 10.03 -17.94 23.18
C GLN A 248 9.67 -18.43 21.77
N ASP A 249 8.39 -18.52 21.43
CA ASP A 249 7.95 -19.22 20.21
C ASP A 249 7.75 -18.29 19.00
N GLU A 250 8.04 -17.00 19.15
CA GLU A 250 7.81 -16.02 18.10
C GLU A 250 8.74 -16.21 16.91
N VAL A 251 8.14 -16.08 15.75
CA VAL A 251 8.76 -16.20 14.44
C VAL A 251 8.77 -14.87 13.71
N ILE A 252 9.67 -14.73 12.75
CA ILE A 252 9.66 -13.62 11.81
C ILE A 252 8.70 -13.93 10.67
N TRP A 253 8.10 -12.90 10.08
CA TRP A 253 7.21 -12.96 8.93
C TRP A 253 7.69 -13.97 7.87
N GLY A 254 6.77 -14.84 7.45
CA GLY A 254 7.10 -16.01 6.63
C GLY A 254 7.42 -17.27 7.45
N ASN A 255 7.09 -17.27 8.75
CA ASN A 255 7.33 -18.36 9.71
C ASN A 255 8.83 -18.70 9.84
N ILE A 256 9.68 -17.68 9.73
CA ILE A 256 11.13 -17.83 9.85
C ILE A 256 11.47 -17.90 11.33
N LYS A 257 12.01 -19.04 11.79
CA LYS A 257 12.46 -19.18 13.17
C LYS A 257 13.56 -18.17 13.50
N GLN A 258 13.44 -17.50 14.65
CA GLN A 258 14.45 -16.56 15.11
C GLN A 258 15.75 -17.28 15.49
N SER A 259 16.87 -16.75 14.99
CA SER A 259 18.19 -17.27 15.33
C SER A 259 18.54 -17.02 16.80
N PRO A 260 19.29 -17.89 17.50
CA PRO A 260 19.85 -17.56 18.81
C PRO A 260 20.93 -16.46 18.74
N SER A 261 21.51 -16.21 17.56
CA SER A 261 22.47 -15.12 17.36
C SER A 261 21.77 -13.78 17.14
N GLN A 262 22.04 -12.82 18.03
CA GLN A 262 21.43 -11.47 17.99
C GLN A 262 21.65 -10.77 16.65
N LYS A 263 22.89 -10.78 16.12
CA LYS A 263 23.21 -10.15 14.83
C LYS A 263 22.39 -10.77 13.69
N VAL A 264 22.27 -12.10 13.70
CA VAL A 264 21.49 -12.82 12.68
C VAL A 264 20.00 -12.48 12.80
N ARG A 265 19.42 -12.41 14.02
CA ARG A 265 18.02 -11.98 14.21
C ARG A 265 17.75 -10.60 13.65
N LEU A 266 18.64 -9.64 13.92
CA LEU A 266 18.53 -8.27 13.40
C LEU A 266 18.53 -8.27 11.87
N THR A 267 19.42 -9.05 11.25
CA THR A 267 19.48 -9.23 9.79
C THR A 267 18.22 -9.91 9.25
N GLN A 268 17.70 -10.95 9.90
CA GLN A 268 16.48 -11.63 9.46
C GLN A 268 15.29 -10.66 9.37
N ARG A 269 15.13 -9.77 10.37
CA ARG A 269 14.07 -8.75 10.36
C ARG A 269 14.28 -7.72 9.26
N SER A 270 15.50 -7.18 9.11
CA SER A 270 15.77 -6.15 8.11
C SER A 270 15.67 -6.66 6.68
N GLU A 271 16.11 -7.89 6.38
CA GLU A 271 15.99 -8.50 5.05
C GLU A 271 14.54 -8.71 4.63
N VAL A 272 13.69 -9.18 5.55
CA VAL A 272 12.25 -9.31 5.32
C VAL A 272 11.62 -7.95 5.04
N ILE A 273 11.93 -6.94 5.85
CA ILE A 273 11.43 -5.58 5.64
C ILE A 273 11.89 -5.02 4.30
N ASN A 274 13.17 -5.16 3.94
CA ASN A 274 13.72 -4.70 2.67
C ASN A 274 13.03 -5.39 1.48
N THR A 275 12.77 -6.69 1.59
CA THR A 275 12.05 -7.44 0.54
C THR A 275 10.62 -6.92 0.35
N LEU A 276 9.90 -6.67 1.45
CA LEU A 276 8.56 -6.09 1.40
C LEU A 276 8.58 -4.65 0.88
N TYR A 277 9.58 -3.86 1.30
CA TYR A 277 9.77 -2.48 0.85
C TYR A 277 9.94 -2.40 -0.65
N GLU A 278 10.84 -3.20 -1.21
CA GLU A 278 11.09 -3.26 -2.65
C GLU A 278 9.85 -3.71 -3.42
N LYS A 279 9.11 -4.70 -2.90
CA LYS A 279 7.83 -5.11 -3.48
C LYS A 279 6.86 -3.93 -3.59
N HIS A 280 6.65 -3.19 -2.51
CA HIS A 280 5.70 -2.07 -2.50
C HIS A 280 6.19 -0.86 -3.30
N ARG A 281 7.50 -0.61 -3.32
CA ARG A 281 8.14 0.42 -4.15
C ARG A 281 7.85 0.14 -5.63
N LEU A 282 8.03 -1.11 -6.07
CA LEU A 282 7.70 -1.53 -7.44
C LEU A 282 6.20 -1.44 -7.76
N GLN A 283 5.33 -1.46 -6.75
CA GLN A 283 3.89 -1.21 -6.86
C GLN A 283 3.51 0.29 -6.82
N GLY A 284 4.48 1.19 -6.79
CA GLY A 284 4.27 2.64 -6.78
C GLY A 284 3.89 3.21 -5.41
N VAL A 285 4.08 2.46 -4.31
CA VAL A 285 3.87 2.99 -2.96
C VAL A 285 4.98 4.01 -2.65
N LYS A 286 4.56 5.24 -2.31
CA LYS A 286 5.45 6.37 -2.02
C LYS A 286 5.79 6.50 -0.54
N GLU A 287 4.89 6.08 0.34
CA GLU A 287 5.03 6.23 1.79
C GLU A 287 5.10 4.86 2.45
N GLN A 288 6.28 4.53 2.97
CA GLN A 288 6.55 3.29 3.69
C GLN A 288 7.30 3.59 4.98
N THR A 289 6.89 3.01 6.10
CA THR A 289 7.45 3.34 7.42
C THR A 289 7.69 2.10 8.26
N VAL A 290 8.86 1.98 8.86
CA VAL A 290 9.14 0.96 9.88
C VAL A 290 8.89 1.58 11.27
N VAL A 291 8.19 0.86 12.14
CA VAL A 291 8.02 1.23 13.55
C VAL A 291 8.48 0.05 14.39
N VAL A 292 9.49 0.28 15.23
CA VAL A 292 10.03 -0.72 16.15
C VAL A 292 9.68 -0.29 17.56
N ILE A 293 8.96 -1.15 18.28
CA ILE A 293 8.47 -0.87 19.63
C ILE A 293 9.29 -1.69 20.62
N HIS A 294 9.85 -1.01 21.61
CA HIS A 294 10.60 -1.61 22.72
C HIS A 294 10.01 -1.15 24.04
N VAL A 295 10.15 -1.98 25.07
CA VAL A 295 9.82 -1.65 26.45
C VAL A 295 11.10 -1.80 27.26
N ASP A 296 11.92 -0.76 27.21
CA ASP A 296 13.26 -0.77 27.78
C ASP A 296 13.21 -0.60 29.32
N SER A 297 14.22 -1.13 30.01
CA SER A 297 14.41 -0.95 31.45
C SER A 297 15.49 0.09 31.71
N ARG A 298 15.13 1.26 32.25
CA ARG A 298 16.08 2.29 32.70
C ARG A 298 15.88 2.68 34.15
N SER A 299 16.96 3.00 34.83
CA SER A 299 16.93 3.48 36.20
C SER A 299 16.65 4.99 36.24
N HIS A 300 15.56 5.37 36.92
CA HIS A 300 15.24 6.71 37.47
C HIS A 300 14.35 7.71 36.73
N SER A 301 13.86 7.50 35.50
CA SER A 301 12.74 8.32 34.98
C SER A 301 11.91 7.59 33.93
N GLN A 302 10.58 7.63 34.07
CA GLN A 302 9.63 7.19 33.04
C GLN A 302 9.72 8.15 31.84
N GLN A 303 10.64 7.88 30.92
CA GLN A 303 10.76 8.61 29.66
C GLN A 303 10.21 7.77 28.52
N LEU A 304 9.33 8.37 27.72
CA LEU A 304 9.03 7.88 26.37
C LEU A 304 10.12 8.40 25.45
N ASP A 305 10.99 7.50 24.99
CA ASP A 305 12.03 7.85 24.03
C ASP A 305 11.58 7.54 22.60
N LEU A 306 11.86 8.46 21.67
CA LEU A 306 11.63 8.27 20.25
C LEU A 306 12.96 8.43 19.50
N PHE A 307 13.41 7.35 18.86
CA PHE A 307 14.62 7.33 18.06
C PHE A 307 14.26 7.38 16.58
N PHE A 308 14.88 8.31 15.85
CA PHE A 308 14.78 8.37 14.39
C PHE A 308 16.14 8.00 13.80
N TYR A 309 16.13 7.08 12.85
CA TYR A 309 17.30 6.82 12.02
C TYR A 309 17.22 7.69 10.76
N HIS A 310 18.23 8.54 10.58
CA HIS A 310 18.42 9.31 9.36
C HIS A 310 19.80 8.98 8.81
N HIS A 311 19.86 8.45 7.59
CA HIS A 311 21.10 8.24 6.87
C HIS A 311 21.12 9.21 5.67
N PRO A 312 22.17 10.04 5.50
CA PRO A 312 22.21 11.08 4.47
C PRO A 312 22.06 10.59 3.02
N SER A 313 22.24 9.30 2.77
CA SER A 313 22.09 8.66 1.46
C SER A 313 21.02 7.57 1.42
N SER A 314 20.09 7.56 2.38
CA SER A 314 18.85 6.76 2.31
C SER A 314 17.75 7.47 1.53
#